data_AF-C2EMZ2-F1
#
_entry.id   AF-C2EMZ2-F1
#
_cell.length_a   1.000
_cell.length_b   1.000
_cell.length_c   1.000
_cell.angle_alpha   90.00
_cell.angle_beta   90.00
_cell.angle_gamma   90.00
#
_symmetry.space_group_name_H-M   'P 1'
#
loop_
_entity.id
_entity.type
_entity.pdbx_description
1 polymer ?
#
loop_
_entity_poly.entity_id
_entity_poly.type
_entity_poly.pdbx_seq_one_letter_code
_entity_poly.pdbx_strand_id
1 'polypeptide(L)'
;MNKTEFLLKLKLQKGIGYVKLLKIANQLNEERSIKISDLRELDLSQKLLDACVRAFRDSELDRLVRQIYQQCQVVGFFDEAYPQKLRQIYRPPIILFVQGDISLLAKETMTIVGSRYPTNYSERVINRIVPNLIKKEIVIASGLAKGVDSLAHQAALRNQGKTIAVIGNGLNHSYPRQNFDLQREIIQNGVVISEYLPDTPPRPFRFPERNRILAGLSKGVIITEAKEKSGSLITANLAMQENRDVYAVPGPITNQLSAGPNQLIEDGAIPIIDFKI
;
A
#
# COMPACT_ATOMS: atom_id res chain seq x y z
N MET A 1 -13.21 24.41 -1.35
CA MET A 1 -12.03 23.65 -1.85
C MET A 1 -12.38 22.18 -1.82
N ASN A 2 -11.87 21.36 -2.75
CA ASN A 2 -12.03 19.91 -2.66
C ASN A 2 -11.26 19.37 -1.43
N LYS A 3 -11.78 18.36 -0.71
CA LYS A 3 -11.12 17.82 0.48
C LYS A 3 -9.77 17.18 0.21
N THR A 4 -9.61 16.47 -0.89
CA THR A 4 -8.34 15.86 -1.30
C THR A 4 -7.27 16.94 -1.49
N GLU A 5 -7.62 18.06 -2.14
CA GLU A 5 -6.71 19.21 -2.26
C GLU A 5 -6.37 19.81 -0.90
N PHE A 6 -7.36 20.01 -0.03
CA PHE A 6 -7.13 20.54 1.31
C PHE A 6 -6.21 19.65 2.16
N LEU A 7 -6.45 18.34 2.16
CA LEU A 7 -5.60 17.37 2.84
C LEU A 7 -4.19 17.33 2.24
N LEU A 8 -4.07 17.50 0.92
CA LEU A 8 -2.77 17.56 0.24
C LEU A 8 -1.99 18.81 0.65
N LYS A 9 -2.65 19.97 0.71
CA LYS A 9 -2.06 21.21 1.25
C LYS A 9 -1.56 20.99 2.68
N LEU A 10 -2.36 20.37 3.54
CA LEU A 10 -1.96 20.04 4.91
C LEU A 10 -0.75 19.11 4.94
N LYS A 11 -0.69 18.08 4.08
CA LYS A 11 0.44 17.15 3.97
C LYS A 11 1.73 17.84 3.51
N LEU A 12 1.62 18.86 2.67
CA LEU A 12 2.75 19.69 2.21
C LEU A 12 3.25 20.67 3.27
N GLN A 13 2.40 21.03 4.22
CA GLN A 13 2.73 22.01 5.25
C GLN A 13 3.70 21.45 6.29
N LYS A 14 4.80 22.18 6.53
CA LYS A 14 5.78 21.83 7.57
C LYS A 14 5.10 21.76 8.94
N GLY A 15 5.40 20.69 9.68
CA GLY A 15 4.90 20.49 11.04
C GLY A 15 3.56 19.77 11.15
N ILE A 16 2.91 19.44 10.03
CA ILE A 16 1.74 18.56 9.95
C ILE A 16 2.21 17.15 9.54
N GLY A 17 2.58 16.36 10.54
CA GLY A 17 2.87 14.94 10.35
C GLY A 17 1.59 14.10 10.25
N TYR A 18 1.75 12.82 9.92
CA TYR A 18 0.64 11.89 9.71
C TYR A 18 -0.39 11.85 10.85
N VAL A 19 0.05 11.81 12.12
CA VAL A 19 -0.86 11.79 13.29
C VAL A 19 -1.79 13.01 13.30
N LYS A 20 -1.26 14.20 13.00
CA LYS A 20 -2.05 15.44 12.97
C LYS A 20 -2.99 15.44 11.76
N LEU A 21 -2.50 14.98 10.61
CA LEU A 21 -3.30 14.88 9.40
C LEU A 21 -4.49 13.92 9.60
N LEU A 22 -4.26 12.76 10.22
CA LEU A 22 -5.30 11.81 10.58
C LEU A 22 -6.30 12.42 11.57
N LYS A 23 -5.82 13.12 12.60
CA LYS A 23 -6.70 13.80 13.57
C LYS A 23 -7.61 14.83 12.87
N ILE A 24 -7.08 15.61 11.94
CA ILE A 24 -7.86 16.58 11.15
C ILE A 24 -8.86 15.84 10.27
N ALA A 25 -8.41 14.83 9.51
CA ALA A 25 -9.27 14.07 8.61
C ALA A 25 -10.46 13.42 9.33
N ASN A 26 -10.26 12.86 10.53
CA ASN A 26 -11.32 12.22 11.32
C ASN A 26 -12.42 13.19 11.80
N GLN A 27 -12.18 14.50 11.77
CA GLN A 27 -13.18 15.51 12.16
C GLN A 27 -13.83 16.18 10.95
N LEU A 28 -13.40 15.87 9.71
CA LEU A 28 -14.07 16.36 8.52
C LEU A 28 -15.36 15.55 8.30
N ASN A 29 -16.44 16.22 7.89
CA ASN A 29 -17.70 15.57 7.52
C ASN A 29 -17.54 14.69 6.25
N GLU A 30 -18.63 14.16 5.69
CA GLU A 30 -18.56 13.35 4.46
C GLU A 30 -18.67 14.16 3.16
N GLU A 31 -18.94 15.47 3.23
CA GLU A 31 -19.12 16.30 2.04
C GLU A 31 -17.85 16.33 1.16
N ARG A 32 -17.97 16.41 -0.17
CA ARG A 32 -16.77 16.44 -1.03
C ARG A 32 -15.94 17.72 -0.90
N SER A 33 -16.59 18.82 -0.51
CA SER A 33 -15.94 20.12 -0.34
C SER A 33 -15.76 20.48 1.12
N ILE A 34 -14.78 21.32 1.39
CA ILE A 34 -14.58 22.00 2.67
C ILE A 34 -14.58 23.51 2.46
N LYS A 35 -15.30 24.22 3.34
CA LYS A 35 -15.36 25.67 3.46
C LYS A 35 -14.54 26.12 4.66
N ILE A 36 -14.16 27.39 4.67
CA ILE A 36 -13.38 27.97 5.77
C ILE A 36 -14.17 28.07 7.08
N SER A 37 -15.50 28.18 7.00
CA SER A 37 -16.42 28.15 8.14
C SER A 37 -16.28 26.84 8.90
N ASP A 38 -16.22 25.73 8.18
CA ASP A 38 -16.22 24.36 8.72
C ASP A 38 -14.98 24.13 9.59
N LEU A 39 -13.88 24.83 9.31
CA LEU A 39 -12.65 24.75 10.12
C LEU A 39 -12.86 25.25 11.56
N ARG A 40 -13.80 26.17 11.79
CA ARG A 40 -14.08 26.72 13.14
C ARG A 40 -14.84 25.75 14.02
N GLU A 41 -15.49 24.76 13.42
CA GLU A 41 -16.29 23.75 14.11
C GLU A 41 -15.44 22.52 14.53
N LEU A 42 -14.18 22.45 14.08
CA LEU A 42 -13.28 21.36 14.42
C LEU A 42 -12.78 21.49 15.87
N ASP A 43 -12.91 20.41 16.65
CA ASP A 43 -12.37 20.30 18.00
C ASP A 43 -10.86 19.98 17.96
N LEU A 44 -10.07 20.97 17.56
CA LEU A 44 -8.62 20.91 17.44
C LEU A 44 -7.96 21.98 18.30
N SER A 45 -6.69 21.77 18.67
CA SER A 45 -5.92 22.82 19.34
C SER A 45 -5.80 24.05 18.45
N GLN A 46 -5.74 25.25 19.04
CA GLN A 46 -5.63 26.50 18.30
C GLN A 46 -4.49 26.47 17.26
N LYS A 47 -3.34 25.90 17.64
CA LYS A 47 -2.18 25.73 16.73
C LYS A 47 -2.50 24.91 15.47
N LEU A 48 -3.35 23.89 15.58
CA LEU A 48 -3.79 23.07 14.44
C LEU A 48 -4.88 23.78 13.62
N LEU A 49 -5.80 24.50 14.26
CA LEU A 49 -6.79 25.32 13.57
C LEU A 49 -6.10 26.40 12.73
N ASP A 50 -5.14 27.12 13.30
CA ASP A 50 -4.34 28.12 12.57
C ASP A 50 -3.59 27.49 11.41
N ALA A 51 -3.07 26.28 11.59
CA ALA A 51 -2.41 25.52 10.53
C ALA A 51 -3.37 25.14 9.40
N CYS A 52 -4.63 24.79 9.71
CA CYS A 52 -5.66 24.51 8.72
C CYS A 52 -6.07 25.76 7.95
N VAL A 53 -6.30 26.88 8.65
CA VAL A 53 -6.68 28.15 8.04
C VAL A 53 -5.55 28.69 7.14
N ARG A 54 -4.29 28.60 7.60
CA ARG A 54 -3.13 28.93 6.76
C ARG A 54 -3.10 28.07 5.51
N ALA A 55 -3.15 26.73 5.65
CA ALA A 55 -3.13 25.83 4.51
C ALA A 55 -4.27 26.14 3.52
N PHE A 56 -5.48 26.40 4.01
CA PHE A 56 -6.64 26.70 3.18
C PHE A 56 -6.41 27.94 2.29
N ARG A 57 -5.75 28.98 2.81
CA ARG A 57 -5.55 30.26 2.12
C ARG A 57 -4.22 30.39 1.37
N ASP A 58 -3.29 29.46 1.57
CA ASP A 58 -1.94 29.55 1.03
C ASP A 58 -1.91 29.26 -0.48
N SER A 59 -1.56 30.29 -1.27
CA SER A 59 -1.45 30.24 -2.72
C SER A 59 -0.19 29.53 -3.23
N GLU A 60 0.88 29.49 -2.44
CA GLU A 60 2.06 28.69 -2.78
C GLU A 60 1.74 27.19 -2.65
N LEU A 61 0.94 26.81 -1.64
CA LEU A 61 0.44 25.44 -1.55
C LEU A 61 -0.48 25.09 -2.74
N ASP A 62 -1.28 26.02 -3.28
CA ASP A 62 -2.04 25.79 -4.52
C ASP A 62 -1.12 25.48 -5.71
N ARG A 63 0.00 26.21 -5.83
CA ARG A 63 1.00 25.95 -6.86
C ARG A 63 1.63 24.57 -6.70
N LEU A 64 2.03 24.19 -5.47
CA LEU A 64 2.62 22.87 -5.20
C LEU A 64 1.62 21.72 -5.46
N VAL A 65 0.35 21.90 -5.09
CA VAL A 65 -0.73 20.94 -5.39
C VAL A 65 -0.84 20.73 -6.90
N ARG A 66 -0.88 21.80 -7.70
CA ARG A 66 -0.90 21.71 -9.17
C ARG A 66 0.32 20.96 -9.73
N GLN A 67 1.51 21.19 -9.19
CA GLN A 67 2.72 20.48 -9.61
C GLN A 67 2.66 18.98 -9.31
N ILE A 68 2.01 18.55 -8.22
CA ILE A 68 1.84 17.14 -7.90
C ILE A 68 0.86 16.46 -8.86
N TYR A 69 -0.26 17.12 -9.17
CA TYR A 69 -1.24 16.59 -10.12
C TYR A 69 -0.68 16.44 -11.54
N GLN A 70 0.38 17.18 -11.90
CA GLN A 70 1.09 17.00 -13.16
C GLN A 70 1.97 15.74 -13.21
N GLN A 71 2.31 15.15 -12.05
CA GLN A 71 3.23 14.02 -11.94
C GLN A 71 2.53 12.68 -11.70
N CYS A 72 1.36 12.72 -11.05
CA CYS A 72 0.63 11.54 -10.63
C CYS A 72 -0.84 11.86 -10.35
N GLN A 73 -1.66 10.81 -10.30
CA GLN A 73 -3.01 10.91 -9.76
C GLN A 73 -2.95 10.97 -8.23
N VAL A 74 -3.88 11.68 -7.61
CA VAL A 74 -3.99 11.80 -6.16
C VAL A 74 -5.37 11.32 -5.74
N VAL A 75 -5.40 10.40 -4.78
CA VAL A 75 -6.63 9.84 -4.21
C VAL A 75 -6.64 10.11 -2.71
N GLY A 76 -7.56 10.96 -2.27
CA GLY A 76 -7.78 11.27 -0.87
C GLY A 76 -8.73 10.28 -0.21
N PHE A 77 -8.67 10.19 1.13
CA PHE A 77 -9.49 9.30 1.95
C PHE A 77 -11.00 9.34 1.66
N PHE A 78 -11.51 10.53 1.31
CA PHE A 78 -12.92 10.80 1.02
C PHE A 78 -13.31 10.59 -0.44
N ASP A 79 -12.35 10.27 -1.32
CA ASP A 79 -12.64 10.01 -2.72
C ASP A 79 -13.27 8.63 -2.90
N GLU A 80 -14.16 8.54 -3.89
CA GLU A 80 -14.82 7.28 -4.27
C GLU A 80 -13.82 6.21 -4.75
N ALA A 81 -12.76 6.65 -5.43
CA ALA A 81 -11.68 5.77 -5.89
C ALA A 81 -10.80 5.23 -4.74
N TYR A 82 -10.95 5.73 -3.52
CA TYR A 82 -10.17 5.25 -2.39
C TYR A 82 -10.65 3.86 -1.94
N PRO A 83 -9.76 2.85 -1.84
CA PRO A 83 -10.15 1.48 -1.53
C PRO A 83 -10.87 1.34 -0.20
N GLN A 84 -12.08 0.77 -0.20
CA GLN A 84 -12.91 0.65 1.00
C GLN A 84 -12.25 -0.20 2.10
N LYS A 85 -11.63 -1.34 1.75
CA LYS A 85 -10.91 -2.20 2.71
C LYS A 85 -9.74 -1.46 3.36
N LEU A 86 -9.04 -0.62 2.60
CA LEU A 86 -7.94 0.18 3.11
C LEU A 86 -8.45 1.31 4.02
N ARG A 87 -9.67 1.81 3.81
CA ARG A 87 -10.27 2.84 4.67
C ARG A 87 -10.52 2.34 6.10
N GLN A 88 -10.73 1.03 6.24
CA GLN A 88 -11.11 0.38 7.50
C GLN A 88 -9.92 0.04 8.41
N ILE A 89 -8.68 0.11 7.91
CA ILE A 89 -7.53 -0.33 8.71
C ILE A 89 -7.23 0.61 9.87
N TYR A 90 -6.51 0.11 10.87
CA TYR A 90 -5.90 0.97 11.86
C TYR A 90 -4.90 1.91 11.20
N ARG A 91 -5.16 3.22 11.33
CA ARG A 91 -4.34 4.29 10.77
C ARG A 91 -4.21 4.16 9.24
N PRO A 92 -5.30 4.42 8.48
CA PRO A 92 -5.29 4.35 7.02
C PRO A 92 -4.48 5.51 6.41
N PRO A 93 -3.91 5.36 5.21
CA PRO A 93 -3.23 6.48 4.55
C PRO A 93 -4.24 7.54 4.13
N ILE A 94 -4.03 8.81 4.50
CA ILE A 94 -5.01 9.87 4.19
C ILE A 94 -4.99 10.26 2.70
N ILE A 95 -3.83 10.09 2.05
CA ILE A 95 -3.63 10.39 0.63
C ILE A 95 -2.79 9.28 0.02
N LEU A 96 -3.21 8.81 -1.15
CA LEU A 96 -2.45 7.94 -2.03
C LEU A 96 -2.04 8.72 -3.29
N PHE A 97 -0.77 8.64 -3.63
CA PHE A 97 -0.25 9.03 -4.94
C PHE A 97 -0.22 7.79 -5.82
N VAL A 98 -0.69 7.93 -7.06
CA VAL A 98 -0.98 6.81 -7.95
C VAL A 98 -0.40 7.05 -9.34
N GLN A 99 0.26 6.05 -9.90
CA GLN A 99 0.71 6.00 -11.29
C GLN A 99 0.29 4.68 -11.94
N GLY A 100 -0.41 4.74 -13.07
CA GLY A 100 -0.95 3.58 -13.79
C GLY A 100 -2.47 3.56 -13.75
N ASP A 101 -3.07 2.37 -13.78
CA ASP A 101 -4.52 2.19 -13.83
C ASP A 101 -5.16 2.29 -12.43
N ILE A 102 -5.71 3.47 -12.13
CA ILE A 102 -6.42 3.75 -10.87
C ILE A 102 -7.62 2.84 -10.62
N SER A 103 -8.24 2.27 -11.66
CA SER A 103 -9.43 1.42 -11.51
C SER A 103 -9.13 0.13 -10.73
N LEU A 104 -7.86 -0.28 -10.68
CA LEU A 104 -7.40 -1.44 -9.92
C LEU A 104 -7.54 -1.27 -8.40
N LEU A 105 -7.63 -0.03 -7.91
CA LEU A 105 -7.84 0.25 -6.48
C LEU A 105 -9.21 -0.22 -5.97
N ALA A 106 -10.19 -0.38 -6.86
CA ALA A 106 -11.52 -0.90 -6.54
C ALA A 106 -11.61 -2.43 -6.65
N LYS A 107 -10.58 -3.11 -7.16
CA LYS A 107 -10.59 -4.56 -7.39
C LYS A 107 -10.21 -5.33 -6.15
N GLU A 108 -10.64 -6.59 -6.08
CA GLU A 108 -10.15 -7.51 -5.07
C GLU A 108 -8.65 -7.78 -5.28
N THR A 109 -7.87 -7.71 -4.20
CA THR A 109 -6.43 -7.96 -4.26
C THR A 109 -6.01 -9.11 -3.34
N MET A 110 -5.03 -9.90 -3.79
CA MET A 110 -4.30 -10.85 -2.96
C MET A 110 -2.86 -10.36 -2.87
N THR A 111 -2.38 -10.10 -1.65
CA THR A 111 -0.98 -9.70 -1.45
C THR A 111 -0.11 -10.95 -1.41
N ILE A 112 1.01 -10.96 -2.13
CA ILE A 112 2.04 -12.01 -2.04
C ILE A 112 3.34 -11.37 -1.55
N VAL A 113 3.87 -11.83 -0.42
CA VAL A 113 5.13 -11.33 0.16
C VAL A 113 5.99 -12.47 0.69
N GLY A 114 7.27 -12.21 0.91
CA GLY A 114 8.19 -13.21 1.44
C GLY A 114 9.64 -12.74 1.44
N SER A 115 10.55 -13.71 1.30
CA SER A 115 11.98 -13.51 1.39
C SER A 115 12.48 -12.60 0.27
N ARG A 116 13.44 -11.74 0.61
CA ARG A 116 14.22 -10.97 -0.38
C ARG A 116 15.20 -11.84 -1.17
N TYR A 117 15.48 -13.04 -0.67
CA TYR A 117 16.33 -14.06 -1.27
C TYR A 117 15.58 -15.40 -1.22
N PRO A 118 14.53 -15.58 -2.04
CA PRO A 118 13.79 -16.83 -2.09
C PRO A 118 14.61 -17.93 -2.77
N THR A 119 14.21 -19.17 -2.55
CA THR A 119 14.68 -20.30 -3.36
C THR A 119 13.76 -20.49 -4.57
N ASN A 120 14.11 -21.44 -5.45
CA ASN A 120 13.26 -21.86 -6.56
C ASN A 120 11.90 -22.42 -6.08
N TYR A 121 11.75 -22.74 -4.79
CA TYR A 121 10.48 -23.17 -4.23
C TYR A 121 9.43 -22.06 -4.32
N SER A 122 9.73 -20.84 -3.84
CA SER A 122 8.79 -19.71 -3.95
C SER A 122 8.41 -19.43 -5.41
N GLU A 123 9.38 -19.43 -6.32
CA GLU A 123 9.10 -19.19 -7.74
C GLU A 123 8.13 -20.23 -8.32
N ARG A 124 8.35 -21.53 -8.05
CA ARG A 124 7.43 -22.59 -8.50
C ARG A 124 6.03 -22.44 -7.92
N VAL A 125 5.93 -22.07 -6.64
CA VAL A 125 4.65 -21.87 -5.97
C VAL A 125 3.91 -20.67 -6.57
N ILE A 126 4.58 -19.52 -6.69
CA ILE A 126 4.02 -18.29 -7.28
C ILE A 126 3.55 -18.55 -8.72
N ASN A 127 4.38 -19.20 -9.53
CA ASN A 127 4.04 -19.51 -10.94
C ASN A 127 2.83 -20.43 -11.09
N ARG A 128 2.44 -21.18 -10.04
CA ARG A 128 1.26 -22.04 -10.05
C ARG A 128 0.04 -21.38 -9.42
N ILE A 129 0.23 -20.57 -8.38
CA ILE A 129 -0.87 -19.88 -7.67
C ILE A 129 -1.39 -18.69 -8.48
N VAL A 130 -0.48 -17.85 -8.98
CA VAL A 130 -0.86 -16.57 -9.62
C VAL A 130 -1.81 -16.76 -10.81
N PRO A 131 -1.62 -17.71 -11.74
CA PRO A 131 -2.57 -17.93 -12.83
C PRO A 131 -3.99 -18.27 -12.34
N ASN A 132 -4.13 -19.00 -11.24
CA ASN A 132 -5.44 -19.37 -10.69
C ASN A 132 -6.13 -18.15 -10.05
N LEU A 133 -5.38 -17.29 -9.37
CA LEU A 133 -5.90 -16.03 -8.84
C LEU A 133 -6.35 -15.09 -9.97
N ILE A 134 -5.57 -14.99 -11.06
CA ILE A 134 -5.92 -14.16 -12.22
C ILE A 134 -7.20 -14.66 -12.90
N LYS A 135 -7.38 -15.98 -13.03
CA LYS A 135 -8.63 -16.56 -13.58
C LYS A 135 -9.88 -16.19 -12.75
N LYS A 136 -9.69 -15.87 -11.47
CA LYS A 136 -10.74 -15.38 -10.57
C LYS A 136 -10.83 -13.83 -10.53
N GLU A 137 -10.19 -13.16 -11.49
CA GLU A 137 -10.12 -11.69 -11.59
C GLU A 137 -9.47 -10.99 -10.36
N ILE A 138 -8.65 -11.72 -9.61
CA ILE A 138 -7.95 -11.18 -8.44
C ILE A 138 -6.67 -10.48 -8.88
N VAL A 139 -6.49 -9.24 -8.42
CA VAL A 139 -5.29 -8.45 -8.68
C VAL A 139 -4.18 -8.83 -7.71
N ILE A 140 -2.96 -9.04 -8.21
CA ILE A 140 -1.83 -9.40 -7.34
C ILE A 140 -1.24 -8.12 -6.74
N ALA A 141 -1.17 -8.02 -5.42
CA ALA A 141 -0.51 -6.92 -4.74
C ALA A 141 0.85 -7.36 -4.17
N SER A 142 1.85 -6.48 -4.22
CA SER A 142 3.11 -6.71 -3.52
C SER A 142 3.90 -5.42 -3.37
N GLY A 143 5.08 -5.51 -2.74
CA GLY A 143 5.85 -4.37 -2.32
C GLY A 143 6.97 -3.91 -3.23
N LEU A 144 7.12 -4.51 -4.39
CA LEU A 144 8.22 -4.22 -5.31
C LEU A 144 9.62 -4.34 -4.67
N ALA A 145 9.76 -5.07 -3.56
CA ALA A 145 11.07 -5.41 -2.99
C ALA A 145 11.79 -6.45 -3.87
N LYS A 146 13.04 -6.77 -3.54
CA LYS A 146 13.73 -7.92 -4.14
C LYS A 146 13.00 -9.23 -3.78
N GLY A 147 13.23 -10.27 -4.57
CA GLY A 147 12.81 -11.63 -4.23
C GLY A 147 11.33 -11.85 -4.50
N VAL A 148 10.60 -12.35 -3.49
CA VAL A 148 9.19 -12.78 -3.63
C VAL A 148 8.31 -11.67 -4.22
N ASP A 149 8.49 -10.43 -3.79
CA ASP A 149 7.70 -9.30 -4.30
C ASP A 149 7.90 -9.10 -5.81
N SER A 150 9.14 -9.10 -6.30
CA SER A 150 9.45 -9.05 -7.74
C SER A 150 8.83 -10.23 -8.48
N LEU A 151 8.97 -11.45 -7.93
CA LEU A 151 8.44 -12.68 -8.55
C LEU A 151 6.91 -12.64 -8.69
N ALA A 152 6.21 -12.11 -7.67
CA ALA A 152 4.75 -11.98 -7.69
C ALA A 152 4.29 -11.03 -8.81
N HIS A 153 4.90 -9.85 -8.92
CA HIS A 153 4.60 -8.90 -9.98
C HIS A 153 4.90 -9.46 -11.37
N GLN A 154 6.08 -10.07 -11.55
CA GLN A 154 6.48 -10.69 -12.81
C GLN A 154 5.58 -11.85 -13.21
N ALA A 155 5.14 -12.68 -12.26
CA ALA A 155 4.18 -13.73 -12.53
C ALA A 155 2.82 -13.17 -12.95
N ALA A 156 2.37 -12.08 -12.33
CA ALA A 156 1.12 -11.43 -12.71
C ALA A 156 1.19 -10.90 -14.16
N LEU A 157 2.24 -10.15 -14.48
CA LEU A 157 2.45 -9.55 -15.80
C LEU A 157 2.62 -10.60 -16.90
N ARG A 158 3.44 -11.64 -16.67
CA ARG A 158 3.64 -12.73 -17.65
C ARG A 158 2.35 -13.50 -17.97
N ASN A 159 1.42 -13.59 -17.01
CA ASN A 159 0.13 -14.23 -17.20
C ASN A 159 -0.97 -13.24 -17.64
N GLN A 160 -0.60 -12.04 -18.11
CA GLN A 160 -1.51 -10.98 -18.56
C GLN A 160 -2.53 -10.54 -17.49
N GLY A 161 -2.21 -10.80 -16.22
CA GLY A 161 -2.97 -10.32 -15.08
C GLY A 161 -2.64 -8.88 -14.71
N LYS A 162 -3.34 -8.36 -13.72
CA LYS A 162 -3.13 -7.02 -13.17
C LYS A 162 -2.36 -7.09 -11.86
N THR A 163 -1.60 -6.04 -11.55
CA THR A 163 -0.83 -5.98 -10.30
C THR A 163 -0.75 -4.57 -9.70
N ILE A 164 -0.74 -4.51 -8.36
CA ILE A 164 -0.58 -3.29 -7.57
C ILE A 164 0.75 -3.35 -6.82
N ALA A 165 1.68 -2.45 -7.15
CA ALA A 165 2.87 -2.24 -6.35
C ALA A 165 2.61 -1.14 -5.31
N VAL A 166 2.80 -1.45 -4.03
CA VAL A 166 2.76 -0.44 -2.96
C VAL A 166 4.20 -0.14 -2.57
N ILE A 167 4.65 1.10 -2.62
CA ILE A 167 6.08 1.45 -2.40
C ILE A 167 6.33 2.30 -1.15
N GLY A 168 7.51 2.14 -0.55
CA GLY A 168 7.94 2.85 0.67
C GLY A 168 8.63 4.20 0.43
N ASN A 169 8.47 4.77 -0.77
CA ASN A 169 9.12 6.00 -1.24
C ASN A 169 8.19 6.73 -2.21
N GLY A 170 8.56 7.93 -2.63
CA GLY A 170 7.82 8.67 -3.64
C GLY A 170 7.91 8.00 -5.02
N LEU A 171 6.89 8.22 -5.84
CA LEU A 171 6.73 7.59 -7.16
C LEU A 171 7.89 7.89 -8.14
N ASN A 172 8.60 9.01 -7.96
CA ASN A 172 9.74 9.40 -8.79
C ASN A 172 11.04 8.67 -8.42
N HIS A 173 11.01 7.83 -7.38
CA HIS A 173 12.14 7.00 -6.97
C HIS A 173 11.84 5.53 -7.21
N SER A 174 12.86 4.78 -7.63
CA SER A 174 12.81 3.31 -7.68
C SER A 174 13.74 2.73 -6.63
N TYR A 175 13.18 1.92 -5.73
CA TYR A 175 13.93 1.19 -4.73
C TYR A 175 13.36 -0.23 -4.55
N PRO A 176 14.20 -1.28 -4.69
CA PRO A 176 15.62 -1.23 -5.04
C PRO A 176 15.83 -0.82 -6.51
N ARG A 177 16.96 -0.16 -6.84
CA ARG A 177 17.25 0.32 -8.21
C ARG A 177 17.12 -0.75 -9.30
N GLN A 178 17.46 -2.01 -8.98
CA GLN A 178 17.34 -3.13 -9.90
C GLN A 178 15.89 -3.42 -10.35
N ASN A 179 14.88 -2.96 -9.62
CA ASN A 179 13.47 -3.11 -9.98
C ASN A 179 12.94 -1.89 -10.75
N PHE A 180 13.81 -1.02 -11.27
CA PHE A 180 13.41 0.16 -12.04
C PHE A 180 12.55 -0.21 -13.27
N ASP A 181 13.02 -1.15 -14.08
CA ASP A 181 12.28 -1.57 -15.28
C ASP A 181 10.95 -2.25 -14.92
N LEU A 182 10.95 -3.08 -13.87
CA LEU A 182 9.73 -3.70 -13.36
C LEU A 182 8.72 -2.65 -12.87
N GLN A 183 9.17 -1.60 -12.18
CA GLN A 183 8.29 -0.49 -11.76
C GLN A 183 7.62 0.16 -12.98
N ARG A 184 8.39 0.42 -14.05
CA ARG A 184 7.87 1.02 -15.28
C ARG A 184 6.88 0.11 -15.98
N GLU A 185 7.17 -1.19 -16.04
CA GLU A 185 6.28 -2.18 -16.62
C GLU A 185 4.94 -2.28 -15.86
N ILE A 186 5.00 -2.21 -14.52
CA ILE A 186 3.80 -2.16 -13.66
C ILE A 186 3.01 -0.89 -13.92
N ILE A 187 3.64 0.28 -14.08
CA ILE A 187 2.90 1.53 -14.40
C ILE A 187 2.13 1.40 -15.71
N GLN A 188 2.67 0.68 -16.70
CA GLN A 188 2.03 0.50 -18.01
C GLN A 188 0.86 -0.49 -17.97
N ASN A 189 0.94 -1.53 -17.15
CA ASN A 189 0.01 -2.68 -17.20
C ASN A 189 -0.79 -2.91 -15.92
N GLY A 190 -0.47 -2.17 -14.86
CA GLY A 190 -1.01 -2.25 -13.51
C GLY A 190 -1.00 -0.88 -12.85
N VAL A 191 -0.66 -0.83 -11.56
CA VAL A 191 -0.60 0.45 -10.82
C VAL A 191 0.48 0.42 -9.74
N VAL A 192 1.15 1.55 -9.55
CA VAL A 192 2.09 1.80 -8.45
C VAL A 192 1.49 2.87 -7.56
N ILE A 193 1.44 2.61 -6.25
CA ILE A 193 0.92 3.56 -5.27
C ILE A 193 1.90 3.83 -4.12
N SER A 194 1.80 5.03 -3.57
CA SER A 194 2.58 5.47 -2.41
C SER A 194 1.78 6.40 -1.52
N GLU A 195 2.03 6.38 -0.22
CA GLU A 195 1.56 7.42 0.71
C GLU A 195 2.52 8.62 0.77
N TYR A 196 3.71 8.50 0.19
CA TYR A 196 4.75 9.52 0.24
C TYR A 196 4.70 10.43 -0.99
N LEU A 197 4.99 11.73 -0.80
CA LEU A 197 5.05 12.70 -1.88
C LEU A 197 5.98 12.21 -3.02
N PRO A 198 5.71 12.55 -4.30
CA PRO A 198 6.40 11.99 -5.46
C PRO A 198 7.94 11.97 -5.37
N ASP A 199 8.55 13.02 -4.84
CA ASP A 199 10.01 13.15 -4.73
C ASP A 199 10.62 12.63 -3.41
N THR A 200 9.83 11.92 -2.60
CA THR A 200 10.29 11.42 -1.29
C THR A 200 11.31 10.29 -1.46
N PRO A 201 12.57 10.43 -0.99
CA PRO A 201 13.58 9.39 -1.16
C PRO A 201 13.28 8.14 -0.30
N PRO A 202 13.80 6.95 -0.64
CA PRO A 202 13.63 5.75 0.17
C PRO A 202 14.30 5.89 1.55
N ARG A 203 13.63 5.39 2.60
CA ARG A 203 14.19 5.30 3.96
C ARG A 203 13.78 3.97 4.63
N PRO A 204 14.67 3.30 5.38
CA PRO A 204 14.39 1.97 5.94
C PRO A 204 13.09 1.85 6.74
N PHE A 205 12.76 2.82 7.58
CA PHE A 205 11.55 2.77 8.42
C PHE A 205 10.23 2.83 7.63
N ARG A 206 10.26 3.31 6.38
CA ARG A 206 9.07 3.44 5.54
C ARG A 206 8.59 2.12 4.96
N PHE A 207 9.47 1.12 4.85
CA PHE A 207 9.09 -0.18 4.29
C PHE A 207 8.17 -0.96 5.25
N PRO A 208 8.48 -1.09 6.56
CA PRO A 208 7.51 -1.62 7.52
C PRO A 208 6.23 -0.79 7.61
N GLU A 209 6.32 0.55 7.63
CA GLU A 209 5.13 1.42 7.71
C GLU A 209 4.18 1.20 6.54
N ARG A 210 4.71 0.99 5.33
CA ARG A 210 3.91 0.78 4.13
C ARG A 210 3.24 -0.59 4.10
N ASN A 211 3.73 -1.60 4.82
CA ASN A 211 3.14 -2.94 4.80
C ASN A 211 1.68 -2.97 5.29
N ARG A 212 1.26 -2.01 6.13
CA ARG A 212 -0.15 -1.86 6.51
C ARG A 212 -1.06 -1.56 5.32
N ILE A 213 -0.54 -0.88 4.29
CA ILE A 213 -1.30 -0.57 3.07
C ILE A 213 -1.47 -1.84 2.24
N LEU A 214 -0.44 -2.70 2.15
CA LEU A 214 -0.58 -4.02 1.51
C LEU A 214 -1.64 -4.87 2.21
N ALA A 215 -1.53 -5.01 3.54
CA ALA A 215 -2.50 -5.75 4.33
C ALA A 215 -3.91 -5.16 4.19
N GLY A 216 -4.05 -3.83 4.24
CA GLY A 216 -5.33 -3.15 4.17
C GLY A 216 -6.03 -3.20 2.81
N LEU A 217 -5.27 -3.26 1.71
CA LEU A 217 -5.84 -3.41 0.37
C LEU A 217 -6.37 -4.82 0.12
N SER A 218 -5.78 -5.81 0.77
CA SER A 218 -5.97 -7.21 0.38
C SER A 218 -7.12 -7.90 1.08
N LYS A 219 -7.71 -8.87 0.37
CA LYS A 219 -8.62 -9.83 0.98
C LYS A 219 -7.86 -10.86 1.82
N GLY A 220 -6.65 -11.20 1.39
CA GLY A 220 -5.73 -12.04 2.14
C GLY A 220 -4.29 -11.82 1.71
N VAL A 221 -3.38 -12.37 2.50
CA VAL A 221 -1.93 -12.28 2.31
C VAL A 221 -1.35 -13.69 2.20
N ILE A 222 -0.60 -13.94 1.13
CA ILE A 222 0.14 -15.18 0.91
C ILE A 222 1.60 -14.96 1.28
N ILE A 223 2.12 -15.80 2.17
CA ILE A 223 3.53 -15.86 2.56
C ILE A 223 4.17 -17.12 1.97
N THR A 224 5.15 -16.97 1.08
CA THR A 224 5.82 -18.13 0.46
C THR A 224 6.99 -18.66 1.30
N GLU A 225 8.11 -17.95 1.32
CA GLU A 225 9.30 -18.27 2.10
C GLU A 225 9.64 -17.08 2.96
N ALA A 226 9.90 -17.28 4.25
CA ALA A 226 10.33 -16.24 5.17
C ALA A 226 11.14 -16.83 6.32
N LYS A 227 12.23 -16.17 6.70
CA LYS A 227 12.91 -16.47 7.96
C LYS A 227 12.05 -16.05 9.16
N GLU A 228 12.34 -16.63 10.31
CA GLU A 228 11.87 -16.11 11.58
C GLU A 228 12.22 -14.61 11.70
N LYS A 229 11.29 -13.79 12.22
CA LYS A 229 11.44 -12.32 12.35
C LYS A 229 11.66 -11.56 11.02
N SER A 230 11.28 -12.14 9.89
CA SER A 230 11.31 -11.47 8.58
C SER A 230 10.32 -10.30 8.51
N GLY A 231 10.66 -9.26 7.75
CA GLY A 231 9.75 -8.15 7.47
C GLY A 231 8.46 -8.56 6.76
N SER A 232 8.43 -9.71 6.08
CA SER A 232 7.20 -10.29 5.50
C SER A 232 6.21 -10.76 6.57
N LEU A 233 6.70 -11.22 7.74
CA LEU A 233 5.85 -11.63 8.86
C LEU A 233 5.15 -10.43 9.50
N ILE A 234 5.75 -9.23 9.41
CA ILE A 234 5.08 -7.99 9.82
C ILE A 234 3.80 -7.79 9.01
N THR A 235 3.85 -8.02 7.69
CA THR A 235 2.67 -7.91 6.83
C THR A 235 1.60 -8.96 7.18
N ALA A 236 2.01 -10.19 7.48
CA ALA A 236 1.09 -11.24 7.93
C ALA A 236 0.38 -10.87 9.25
N ASN A 237 1.14 -10.39 10.23
CA ASN A 237 0.58 -9.96 11.51
C ASN A 237 -0.37 -8.76 11.35
N LEU A 238 -0.01 -7.77 10.51
CA LEU A 238 -0.89 -6.66 10.18
C LEU A 238 -2.17 -7.17 9.50
N ALA A 239 -2.07 -8.15 8.61
CA ALA A 239 -3.24 -8.74 7.95
C ALA A 239 -4.18 -9.42 8.95
N MET A 240 -3.66 -10.21 9.89
CA MET A 240 -4.47 -10.80 10.97
C MET A 240 -5.15 -9.73 11.84
N GLN A 241 -4.42 -8.68 12.22
CA GLN A 241 -4.98 -7.55 13.00
C GLN A 241 -6.11 -6.82 12.26
N GLU A 242 -6.07 -6.78 10.94
CA GLU A 242 -7.09 -6.16 10.09
C GLU A 242 -8.16 -7.15 9.60
N ASN A 243 -8.26 -8.32 10.24
CA ASN A 243 -9.20 -9.40 9.90
C ASN A 243 -9.11 -9.81 8.43
N ARG A 244 -7.89 -10.01 7.93
CA ARG A 244 -7.60 -10.54 6.60
C ARG A 244 -7.09 -11.96 6.72
N ASP A 245 -7.45 -12.79 5.76
CA ASP A 245 -6.95 -14.16 5.70
C ASP A 245 -5.44 -14.15 5.49
N VAL A 246 -4.72 -14.95 6.28
CA VAL A 246 -3.30 -15.20 6.06
C VAL A 246 -3.13 -16.62 5.59
N TYR A 247 -2.50 -16.76 4.43
CA TYR A 247 -2.13 -18.03 3.85
C TYR A 247 -0.62 -18.19 3.91
N ALA A 248 -0.15 -19.37 4.32
CA ALA A 248 1.26 -19.66 4.44
C ALA A 248 1.60 -20.92 3.66
N VAL A 249 2.67 -20.86 2.87
CA VAL A 249 3.16 -22.01 2.11
C VAL A 249 4.04 -22.84 3.03
N PRO A 250 3.65 -24.08 3.38
CA PRO A 250 4.43 -24.92 4.27
C PRO A 250 5.75 -25.32 3.60
N GLY A 251 6.78 -25.62 4.41
CA GLY A 251 8.01 -26.18 3.89
C GLY A 251 8.80 -27.00 4.90
N PRO A 252 9.91 -27.63 4.48
CA PRO A 252 10.68 -28.52 5.33
C PRO A 252 11.17 -27.80 6.61
N ILE A 253 10.99 -28.43 7.78
CA ILE A 253 11.46 -27.87 9.06
C ILE A 253 12.99 -27.67 9.13
N THR A 254 13.74 -28.31 8.23
CA THR A 254 15.19 -28.15 8.07
C THR A 254 15.58 -26.91 7.27
N ASN A 255 14.64 -26.25 6.59
CA ASN A 255 14.88 -25.04 5.83
C ASN A 255 14.54 -23.80 6.67
N GLN A 256 15.53 -22.93 6.91
CA GLN A 256 15.34 -21.67 7.64
C GLN A 256 14.29 -20.74 7.00
N LEU A 257 14.09 -20.83 5.68
CA LEU A 257 13.08 -20.05 4.97
C LEU A 257 11.66 -20.59 5.11
N SER A 258 11.49 -21.78 5.70
CA SER A 258 10.19 -22.36 6.02
C SER A 258 9.78 -22.08 7.47
N ALA A 259 10.70 -21.61 8.33
CA ALA A 259 10.42 -21.33 9.73
C ALA A 259 9.29 -20.30 9.92
N GLY A 260 9.32 -19.18 9.17
CA GLY A 260 8.29 -18.15 9.26
C GLY A 260 6.89 -18.64 8.82
N PRO A 261 6.73 -19.20 7.60
CA PRO A 261 5.47 -19.77 7.16
C PRO A 261 4.94 -20.88 8.07
N ASN A 262 5.81 -21.78 8.54
CA ASN A 262 5.38 -22.86 9.44
C ASN A 262 4.92 -22.31 10.79
N GLN A 263 5.59 -21.30 11.35
CA GLN A 263 5.13 -20.63 12.57
C GLN A 263 3.76 -19.97 12.35
N LEU A 264 3.55 -19.27 11.22
CA LEU A 264 2.24 -18.69 10.93
C LEU A 264 1.14 -19.74 10.87
N ILE A 265 1.42 -20.94 10.34
CA ILE A 265 0.46 -22.05 10.31
C ILE A 265 0.16 -22.53 11.73
N GLU A 266 1.18 -22.67 12.58
CA GLU A 266 1.01 -22.99 14.01
C GLU A 266 0.14 -21.93 14.72
N ASP A 267 0.33 -20.65 14.38
CA ASP A 267 -0.42 -19.52 14.92
C ASP A 267 -1.84 -19.39 14.32
N GLY A 268 -2.25 -20.27 13.40
CA GLY A 268 -3.61 -20.35 12.84
C GLY A 268 -3.78 -19.81 11.42
N ALA A 269 -2.70 -19.49 10.69
CA ALA A 269 -2.76 -19.18 9.27
C ALA A 269 -3.18 -20.42 8.45
N ILE A 270 -3.84 -20.17 7.32
CA ILE A 270 -4.36 -21.21 6.43
C ILE A 270 -3.17 -21.82 5.65
N PRO A 271 -2.87 -23.12 5.80
CA PRO A 271 -1.79 -23.74 5.05
C PRO A 271 -2.17 -23.91 3.57
N ILE A 272 -1.31 -23.46 2.66
CA ILE A 272 -1.47 -23.71 1.23
C ILE A 272 -0.91 -25.10 0.90
N ILE A 273 -1.80 -26.09 0.90
CA ILE A 273 -1.45 -27.50 0.60
C ILE A 273 -1.73 -27.91 -0.86
N ASP A 274 -2.47 -27.08 -1.60
CA ASP A 274 -2.68 -27.23 -3.04
C ASP A 274 -2.73 -25.85 -3.73
N PHE A 275 -2.83 -25.84 -5.08
CA PHE A 275 -2.81 -24.60 -5.86
C PHE A 275 -4.21 -24.02 -6.15
N LYS A 276 -5.29 -24.57 -5.57
CA LYS A 276 -6.69 -24.17 -5.81
C LYS A 276 -7.16 -23.08 -4.83
N ILE A 277 -6.34 -22.04 -4.66
CA ILE A 277 -6.67 -20.84 -3.89
C ILE A 277 -7.60 -19.90 -4.66
#